data_AF-A0A8C0ZB77-F1
#
_entry.id   AF-A0A8C0ZB77-F1
#
_cell.length_a   1.000
_cell.length_b   1.000
_cell.length_c   1.000
_cell.angle_alpha   90.00
_cell.angle_beta   90.00
_cell.angle_gamma   90.00
#
_symmetry.space_group_name_H-M   'P 1'
#
loop_
_entity.id
_entity.type
_entity.pdbx_description
1 polymer ?
#
loop_
_entity_poly.entity_id
_entity_poly.type
_entity_poly.pdbx_seq_one_letter_code
_entity_poly.pdbx_strand_id
1 'polypeptide(L)'
;MGWRLIAKKGANLSEIIPGSQVGDVQDYHRHRYKQGIPEGVKDLPPGVALPLESNLDFMNGISFTKGCYIGQELTARTHHMGVIRKRLLPVTFPAPLPSTGIPEGAEILTESGKRAGKFRAGGGELGIALLRLAHVNEPLCIHLGGDRVKLSASTPEWWPKAAAK
;
A
#
# COMPACT_ATOMS: atom_id res chain seq x y z
N MET A 1 -4.22 4.89 -11.18
CA MET A 1 -2.82 4.81 -11.66
C MET A 1 -2.60 5.32 -13.08
N GLY A 2 -3.64 5.73 -13.82
CA GLY A 2 -3.47 6.28 -15.17
C GLY A 2 -2.98 5.22 -16.16
N TRP A 3 -2.05 5.63 -17.02
CA TRP A 3 -1.55 4.83 -18.14
C TRP A 3 -0.07 4.50 -17.97
N ARG A 4 0.37 3.36 -18.50
CA ARG A 4 1.79 3.06 -18.70
C ARG A 4 2.17 3.37 -20.14
N LEU A 5 3.18 4.23 -20.32
CA LEU A 5 3.77 4.52 -21.62
C LEU A 5 5.13 3.83 -21.72
N ILE A 6 5.31 2.99 -22.74
CA ILE A 6 6.59 2.40 -23.10
C ILE A 6 6.99 3.02 -24.44
N ALA A 7 8.10 3.74 -24.47
CA ALA A 7 8.58 4.46 -25.64
C ALA A 7 10.07 4.18 -25.90
N LYS A 8 10.51 4.41 -27.14
CA LYS A 8 11.93 4.34 -27.48
C LYS A 8 12.70 5.43 -26.72
N LYS A 9 13.95 5.14 -26.35
CA LYS A 9 14.86 6.14 -25.77
C LYS A 9 14.95 7.34 -26.72
N GLY A 10 14.74 8.55 -26.17
CA GLY A 10 14.79 9.80 -26.94
C GLY A 10 13.51 10.15 -27.70
N ALA A 11 12.42 9.37 -27.58
CA ALA A 11 11.14 9.74 -28.17
C ALA A 11 10.59 11.05 -27.58
N ASN A 12 10.00 11.89 -28.43
CA ASN A 12 9.34 13.12 -28.00
C ASN A 12 7.98 12.79 -27.35
N LEU A 13 7.90 12.87 -26.02
CA LEU A 13 6.70 12.45 -25.29
C LEU A 13 5.50 13.36 -25.52
N SER A 14 5.71 14.65 -25.84
CA SER A 14 4.63 15.60 -26.09
C SER A 14 3.94 15.38 -27.44
N GLU A 15 4.62 14.76 -28.41
CA GLU A 15 4.00 14.33 -29.66
C GLU A 15 3.13 13.08 -29.46
N ILE A 16 3.56 12.16 -28.58
CA ILE A 16 2.82 10.93 -28.28
C ILE A 16 1.59 11.23 -27.42
N ILE A 17 1.75 12.12 -26.43
CA ILE A 17 0.68 12.55 -25.53
C ILE A 17 0.58 14.07 -25.59
N PRO A 18 -0.19 14.62 -26.55
CA PRO A 18 -0.38 16.06 -26.68
C PRO A 18 -0.90 16.70 -25.38
N GLY A 19 -0.30 17.83 -25.00
CA GLY A 19 -0.65 18.54 -23.76
C GLY A 19 -0.06 17.94 -22.48
N SER A 20 0.79 16.91 -22.58
CA SER A 20 1.51 16.38 -21.42
C SER A 20 2.69 17.29 -21.00
N GLN A 21 3.05 17.18 -19.72
CA GLN A 21 4.22 17.82 -19.14
C GLN A 21 5.00 16.78 -18.32
N VAL A 22 6.32 17.00 -18.19
CA VAL A 22 7.15 16.16 -17.33
C VAL A 22 6.82 16.50 -15.87
N GLY A 23 6.33 15.51 -15.12
CA GLY A 23 6.07 15.64 -13.68
C GLY A 23 7.25 15.20 -12.82
N ASP A 24 7.23 15.59 -11.55
CA ASP A 24 8.16 15.07 -10.55
C ASP A 24 7.82 13.62 -10.19
N VAL A 25 8.84 12.77 -10.10
CA VAL A 25 8.71 11.38 -9.66
C VAL A 25 8.13 11.29 -8.24
N GLN A 26 8.37 12.30 -7.39
CA GLN A 26 7.80 12.33 -6.04
C GLN A 26 6.28 12.47 -6.07
N ASP A 27 5.71 13.22 -7.02
CA ASP A 27 4.26 13.34 -7.16
C ASP A 27 3.62 12.00 -7.56
N TYR A 28 4.31 11.23 -8.41
CA TYR A 28 3.90 9.87 -8.74
C TYR A 28 3.88 8.96 -7.49
N HIS A 29 4.92 9.02 -6.65
CA HIS A 29 4.97 8.24 -5.41
C HIS A 29 3.92 8.68 -4.39
N ARG A 30 3.72 9.99 -4.22
CA ARG A 30 2.65 10.55 -3.38
C ARG A 30 1.27 10.09 -3.85
N HIS A 31 1.02 10.09 -5.16
CA HIS A 31 -0.22 9.56 -5.73
C HIS A 31 -0.41 8.07 -5.41
N ARG A 32 0.62 7.23 -5.60
CA ARG A 32 0.55 5.80 -5.25
C ARG A 32 0.23 5.57 -3.79
N TYR A 33 0.93 6.24 -2.87
CA TYR A 33 0.69 6.08 -1.43
C TYR A 33 -0.71 6.57 -1.03
N LYS A 34 -1.17 7.70 -1.58
CA LYS A 34 -2.55 8.18 -1.37
C LYS A 34 -3.60 7.16 -1.83
N GLN A 35 -3.33 6.45 -2.93
CA GLN A 35 -4.21 5.41 -3.48
C GLN A 35 -4.02 4.04 -2.82
N GLY A 36 -3.05 3.87 -1.92
CA GLY A 36 -2.76 2.58 -1.30
C GLY A 36 -2.19 1.53 -2.26
N ILE A 37 -1.42 1.96 -3.27
CA ILE A 37 -0.90 1.08 -4.33
C ILE A 37 0.59 0.80 -4.10
N PRO A 38 0.94 -0.43 -3.65
CA PRO A 38 2.33 -0.80 -3.41
C PRO A 38 3.07 -1.05 -4.74
N GLU A 39 4.29 -0.54 -4.85
CA GLU A 39 5.15 -0.75 -6.02
C GLU A 39 6.64 -0.77 -5.62
N GLY A 40 7.36 -1.79 -6.10
CA GLY A 40 8.80 -1.93 -5.86
C GLY A 40 9.16 -2.60 -4.53
N VAL A 41 10.47 -2.80 -4.33
CA VAL A 41 11.00 -3.65 -3.25
C VAL A 41 10.84 -3.10 -1.84
N LYS A 42 10.65 -1.77 -1.70
CA LYS A 42 10.38 -1.14 -0.39
C LYS A 42 8.96 -1.43 0.08
N ASP A 43 8.01 -1.36 -0.85
CA ASP A 43 6.59 -1.62 -0.58
C ASP A 43 6.32 -3.12 -0.46
N LEU A 44 7.05 -3.92 -1.26
CA LEU A 44 6.91 -5.38 -1.39
C LEU A 44 8.26 -6.09 -1.18
N PRO A 45 8.77 -6.19 0.06
CA PRO A 45 10.07 -6.81 0.30
C PRO A 45 10.07 -8.30 -0.09
N PRO A 46 11.04 -8.74 -0.91
CA PRO A 46 11.13 -10.14 -1.37
C PRO A 46 11.18 -11.13 -0.20
N GLY A 47 10.39 -12.20 -0.29
CA GLY A 47 10.31 -13.24 0.74
C GLY A 47 9.55 -12.84 2.01
N VAL A 48 9.10 -11.57 2.13
CA VAL A 48 8.37 -11.07 3.30
C VAL A 48 6.94 -10.66 2.94
N ALA A 49 6.75 -9.98 1.81
CA ALA A 49 5.42 -9.55 1.38
C ALA A 49 4.55 -10.74 0.94
N LEU A 50 3.37 -10.89 1.57
CA LEU A 50 2.40 -11.90 1.17
C LEU A 50 1.46 -11.34 0.10
N PRO A 51 1.19 -12.06 -1.01
CA PRO A 51 0.44 -11.53 -2.16
C PRO A 51 -0.94 -10.98 -1.80
N LEU A 52 -1.71 -11.73 -1.01
CA LEU A 52 -3.08 -11.35 -0.64
C LEU A 52 -3.13 -10.26 0.45
N GLU A 53 -2.12 -10.20 1.34
CA GLU A 53 -1.96 -9.05 2.24
C GLU A 53 -1.51 -7.79 1.47
N SER A 54 -0.94 -7.96 0.27
CA SER A 54 -0.48 -6.89 -0.60
C SER A 54 -1.53 -6.45 -1.63
N ASN A 55 -2.77 -6.92 -1.50
CA ASN A 55 -3.89 -6.59 -2.39
C ASN A 55 -3.76 -7.09 -3.82
N LEU A 56 -2.96 -8.14 -4.08
CA LEU A 56 -2.77 -8.65 -5.43
C LEU A 56 -4.08 -9.15 -6.07
N ASP A 57 -4.99 -9.67 -5.25
CA ASP A 57 -6.36 -10.03 -5.63
C ASP A 57 -7.20 -8.82 -6.05
N PHE A 58 -7.09 -7.70 -5.33
CA PHE A 58 -7.81 -6.47 -5.67
C PHE A 58 -7.19 -5.72 -6.86
N MET A 59 -5.92 -5.96 -7.16
CA MET A 59 -5.18 -5.33 -8.26
C MET A 59 -5.15 -6.20 -9.53
N ASN A 60 -6.03 -7.21 -9.64
CA ASN A 60 -6.11 -8.13 -10.79
C ASN A 60 -4.79 -8.86 -11.10
N GLY A 61 -3.94 -9.09 -10.09
CA GLY A 61 -2.61 -9.69 -10.25
C GLY A 61 -2.57 -11.20 -10.03
N ILE A 62 -3.71 -11.85 -9.77
CA ILE A 62 -3.82 -13.29 -9.54
C ILE A 62 -5.05 -13.85 -10.24
N SER A 63 -4.89 -15.03 -10.84
CA SER A 63 -6.01 -15.83 -11.32
C SER A 63 -6.10 -17.10 -10.48
N PHE A 64 -7.30 -17.41 -10.01
CA PHE A 64 -7.61 -18.64 -9.29
C PHE A 64 -8.11 -19.76 -10.22
N THR A 65 -8.25 -19.46 -11.51
CA THR A 65 -8.76 -20.39 -12.54
C THR A 65 -7.70 -20.80 -13.56
N LYS A 66 -6.49 -20.25 -13.48
CA LYS A 66 -5.36 -20.63 -14.34
C LYS A 66 -4.70 -21.95 -13.88
N GLY A 67 -3.88 -22.51 -14.77
CA GLY A 67 -3.02 -23.65 -14.46
C GLY A 67 -1.94 -23.36 -13.41
N CYS A 68 -1.14 -24.37 -13.09
CA CYS A 68 -0.22 -24.35 -11.96
C CYS A 68 0.86 -23.26 -12.06
N TYR A 69 1.17 -22.63 -10.92
CA TYR A 69 2.27 -21.69 -10.76
C TYR A 69 2.91 -21.79 -9.37
N ILE A 70 4.15 -21.30 -9.21
CA ILE A 70 4.89 -21.38 -7.95
C ILE A 70 4.18 -20.60 -6.84
N GLY A 71 3.98 -21.25 -5.69
CA GLY A 71 3.30 -20.65 -4.53
C GLY A 71 1.77 -20.66 -4.60
N GLN A 72 1.17 -21.30 -5.62
CA GLN A 72 -0.28 -21.37 -5.80
C GLN A 72 -0.99 -22.04 -4.62
N GLU A 73 -0.49 -23.19 -4.13
CA GLU A 73 -1.10 -23.97 -3.05
C GLU A 73 -1.42 -23.10 -1.82
N LEU A 74 -0.42 -22.37 -1.32
CA LEU A 74 -0.56 -21.48 -0.18
C LEU A 74 -1.54 -20.34 -0.50
N THR A 75 -1.38 -19.72 -1.65
CA THR A 75 -2.18 -18.54 -2.04
C THR A 75 -3.65 -18.89 -2.22
N ALA A 76 -3.95 -19.99 -2.93
CA ALA A 76 -5.30 -20.49 -3.12
C ALA A 76 -5.94 -20.93 -1.79
N ARG A 77 -5.18 -21.60 -0.92
CA ARG A 77 -5.66 -21.98 0.42
C ARG A 77 -6.04 -20.75 1.24
N THR A 78 -5.19 -19.72 1.27
CA THR A 78 -5.50 -18.46 1.98
C THR A 78 -6.72 -17.75 1.38
N HIS A 79 -6.91 -17.79 0.06
CA HIS A 79 -8.07 -17.19 -0.59
C HIS A 79 -9.39 -17.94 -0.29
N HIS A 80 -9.40 -19.27 -0.37
CA HIS A 80 -10.63 -20.06 -0.26
C HIS A 80 -11.00 -20.42 1.19
N MET A 81 -10.00 -20.66 2.05
CA MET A 81 -10.23 -21.11 3.42
C MET A 81 -9.84 -20.06 4.46
N GLY A 82 -9.05 -19.06 4.07
CA GLY A 82 -8.49 -18.06 4.97
C GLY A 82 -9.35 -16.80 5.05
N VAL A 83 -9.31 -16.16 6.22
CA VAL A 83 -9.74 -14.77 6.37
C VAL A 83 -8.49 -13.90 6.24
N ILE A 84 -8.44 -13.04 5.22
CA ILE A 84 -7.37 -12.04 5.08
C ILE A 84 -7.62 -10.95 6.13
N ARG A 85 -6.93 -11.04 7.26
CA ARG A 85 -7.12 -10.13 8.40
C ARG A 85 -6.27 -8.86 8.32
N LYS A 86 -5.19 -8.89 7.53
CA LYS A 86 -4.29 -7.75 7.34
C LYS A 86 -4.14 -7.43 5.87
N ARG A 87 -4.08 -6.14 5.54
CA ARG A 87 -3.79 -5.65 4.18
C ARG A 87 -2.88 -4.44 4.23
N LEU A 88 -2.14 -4.19 3.15
CA LEU A 88 -1.49 -2.91 2.90
C LEU A 88 -2.57 -1.85 2.69
N LEU A 89 -2.55 -0.82 3.51
CA LEU A 89 -3.51 0.28 3.51
C LEU A 89 -2.75 1.61 3.45
N PRO A 90 -3.28 2.61 2.74
CA PRO A 90 -2.74 3.96 2.78
C PRO A 90 -2.83 4.52 4.20
N VAL A 91 -1.78 5.21 4.63
CA VAL A 91 -1.73 5.92 5.90
C VAL A 91 -1.32 7.37 5.70
N THR A 92 -1.90 8.25 6.51
CA THR A 92 -1.58 9.68 6.52
C THR A 92 -1.18 10.12 7.91
N PHE A 93 -0.11 10.92 7.98
CA PHE A 93 0.42 11.50 9.21
C PHE A 93 0.13 13.01 9.26
N PRO A 94 -0.09 13.59 10.44
CA PRO A 94 -0.07 15.04 10.60
C PRO A 94 1.37 15.55 10.38
N ALA A 95 1.49 16.66 9.65
CA ALA A 95 2.76 17.34 9.45
C ALA A 95 3.07 18.29 10.63
N PRO A 96 4.35 18.57 10.94
CA PRO A 96 5.55 17.96 10.34
C PRO A 96 5.90 16.61 10.97
N LEU A 97 6.40 15.69 10.14
CA LEU A 97 7.02 14.45 10.62
C LEU A 97 8.50 14.68 11.00
N PRO A 98 9.09 13.81 11.85
CA PRO A 98 10.52 13.83 12.11
C PRO A 98 11.33 13.75 10.81
N SER A 99 12.43 14.52 10.72
CA SER A 99 13.28 14.59 9.52
C SER A 99 13.93 13.24 9.15
N THR A 100 14.06 12.33 10.11
CA THR A 100 14.57 10.96 9.91
C THR A 100 13.57 10.03 9.24
N GLY A 101 12.31 10.45 9.08
CA GLY A 101 11.24 9.63 8.53
C GLY A 101 10.77 8.53 9.50
N ILE A 102 9.98 7.60 8.96
CA ILE A 102 9.40 6.50 9.74
C ILE A 102 10.12 5.21 9.34
N PRO A 103 10.70 4.46 10.29
CA PRO A 103 11.43 3.24 9.97
C PRO A 103 10.47 2.14 9.47
N GLU A 104 10.91 1.35 8.50
CA GLU A 104 10.17 0.15 8.08
C GLU A 104 9.96 -0.77 9.28
N GLY A 105 8.75 -1.34 9.39
CA GLY A 105 8.41 -2.28 10.44
C GLY A 105 8.06 -1.62 11.78
N ALA A 106 8.13 -0.30 11.88
CA ALA A 106 7.70 0.45 13.06
C ALA A 106 6.26 0.09 13.43
N GLU A 107 6.05 -0.17 14.72
CA GLU A 107 4.79 -0.70 15.22
C GLU A 107 3.71 0.37 15.27
N ILE A 108 2.54 0.04 14.72
CA ILE A 108 1.36 0.87 14.76
C ILE A 108 0.37 0.28 15.76
N LEU A 109 -0.10 1.12 16.66
CA LEU A 109 -1.01 0.78 17.75
C LEU A 109 -2.32 1.56 17.61
N THR A 110 -3.41 1.00 18.13
CA THR A 110 -4.63 1.77 18.42
C THR A 110 -4.38 2.77 19.55
N GLU A 111 -5.26 3.75 19.74
CA GLU A 111 -5.17 4.64 20.91
C GLU A 111 -5.17 3.89 22.26
N SER A 112 -5.86 2.74 22.33
CA SER A 112 -5.92 1.84 23.49
C SER A 112 -4.66 0.97 23.72
N GLY A 113 -3.62 1.11 22.87
CA GLY A 113 -2.37 0.34 22.99
C GLY A 113 -2.38 -1.05 22.33
N LYS A 114 -3.48 -1.48 21.71
CA LYS A 114 -3.52 -2.74 20.94
C LYS A 114 -2.69 -2.65 19.67
N ARG A 115 -2.02 -3.75 19.30
CA ARG A 115 -1.23 -3.86 18.05
C ARG A 115 -2.15 -3.85 16.82
N ALA A 116 -2.05 -2.78 16.02
CA ALA A 116 -2.85 -2.59 14.80
C ALA A 116 -2.09 -3.01 13.54
N GLY A 117 -0.77 -2.89 13.51
CA GLY A 117 0.03 -3.31 12.36
C GLY A 117 1.46 -2.77 12.37
N LYS A 118 2.05 -2.65 11.17
CA LYS A 118 3.41 -2.12 11.00
C LYS A 118 3.48 -1.17 9.80
N PHE A 119 4.21 -0.08 9.94
CA PHE A 119 4.55 0.78 8.82
C PHE A 119 5.39 0.02 7.79
N ARG A 120 5.13 0.24 6.49
CA ARG A 120 5.86 -0.44 5.41
C ARG A 120 6.81 0.53 4.72
N ALA A 121 6.27 1.55 4.08
CA ALA A 121 7.03 2.51 3.29
C ALA A 121 6.20 3.79 3.10
N GLY A 122 6.86 4.90 2.81
CA GLY A 122 6.19 6.18 2.61
C GLY A 122 7.17 7.29 2.24
N GLY A 123 6.64 8.50 2.15
CA GLY A 123 7.40 9.73 1.89
C GLY A 123 6.55 10.94 2.24
N GLY A 124 7.15 11.91 2.93
CA GLY A 124 6.40 13.02 3.54
C GLY A 124 5.33 12.47 4.48
N GLU A 125 4.15 13.06 4.42
CA GLU A 125 2.98 12.74 5.25
C GLU A 125 2.19 11.49 4.82
N LEU A 126 2.62 10.82 3.74
CA LEU A 126 1.91 9.68 3.16
C LEU A 126 2.74 8.40 3.22
N GLY A 127 2.06 7.27 3.32
CA GLY A 127 2.69 5.97 3.15
C GLY A 127 1.68 4.85 3.04
N ILE A 128 2.19 3.64 3.16
CA ILE A 128 1.41 2.42 3.31
C ILE A 128 1.86 1.66 4.55
N ALA A 129 0.91 1.00 5.19
CA ALA A 129 1.15 0.17 6.35
C ALA A 129 0.42 -1.16 6.22
N LEU A 130 1.03 -2.22 6.72
CA LEU A 130 0.36 -3.51 6.85
C LEU A 130 -0.47 -3.49 8.13
N LEU A 131 -1.78 -3.26 8.00
CA LEU A 131 -2.70 -3.06 9.11
C LEU A 131 -3.73 -4.18 9.19
N ARG A 132 -4.17 -4.48 10.41
CA ARG A 132 -5.34 -5.32 10.66
C ARG A 132 -6.59 -4.56 10.23
N LEU A 133 -7.42 -5.19 9.40
CA LEU A 133 -8.64 -4.58 8.87
C LEU A 133 -9.63 -4.17 9.97
N ALA A 134 -9.62 -4.86 11.12
CA ALA A 134 -10.46 -4.55 12.27
C ALA A 134 -10.20 -3.14 12.86
N HIS A 135 -9.02 -2.55 12.64
CA HIS A 135 -8.59 -1.28 13.25
C HIS A 135 -8.44 -0.15 12.23
N VAL A 136 -8.83 -0.35 10.97
CA VAL A 136 -8.59 0.63 9.89
C VAL A 136 -9.30 1.96 10.12
N ASN A 137 -10.50 1.94 10.73
CA ASN A 137 -11.33 3.11 10.96
C ASN A 137 -11.12 3.73 12.36
N GLU A 138 -10.17 3.21 13.14
CA GLU A 138 -9.86 3.72 14.47
C GLU A 138 -8.69 4.72 14.40
N PRO A 139 -8.59 5.69 15.33
CA PRO A 139 -7.38 6.49 15.49
C PRO A 139 -6.17 5.61 15.85
N LEU A 140 -5.06 5.82 15.13
CA LEU A 140 -3.83 5.04 15.27
C LEU A 140 -2.69 5.93 15.74
N CYS A 141 -1.68 5.30 16.34
CA CYS A 141 -0.44 5.95 16.75
C CYS A 141 0.79 5.09 16.50
N ILE A 142 1.93 5.75 16.32
CA ILE A 142 3.26 5.16 16.20
C ILE A 142 4.21 5.86 17.18
N HIS A 143 5.19 5.14 17.72
CA HIS A 143 6.22 5.73 18.57
C HIS A 143 7.48 5.99 17.75
N LEU A 144 7.93 7.24 17.71
CA LEU A 144 9.09 7.70 16.96
C LEU A 144 9.98 8.53 17.89
N GLY A 145 11.21 8.08 18.16
CA GLY A 145 12.16 8.86 18.97
C GLY A 145 11.70 9.17 20.41
N GLY A 146 10.75 8.39 20.95
CA GLY A 146 10.13 8.64 22.26
C GLY A 146 8.79 9.38 22.19
N ASP A 147 8.49 10.02 21.06
CA ASP A 147 7.23 10.73 20.85
C ASP A 147 6.15 9.81 20.27
N ARG A 148 4.91 10.05 20.68
CA ARG A 148 3.74 9.38 20.14
C ARG A 148 3.14 10.22 19.02
N VAL A 149 3.28 9.75 17.78
CA VAL A 149 2.75 10.42 16.59
C VAL A 149 1.44 9.76 16.17
N LYS A 150 0.39 10.57 15.99
CA LYS A 150 -0.91 10.09 15.48
C LYS A 150 -0.85 9.83 13.98
N LEU A 151 -1.68 8.90 13.50
CA LEU A 151 -1.89 8.67 12.08
C LEU A 151 -3.31 8.15 11.84
N SER A 152 -3.74 8.24 10.59
CA SER A 152 -5.00 7.65 10.13
C SER A 152 -4.72 6.69 8.98
N ALA A 153 -5.55 5.67 8.85
CA ALA A 153 -5.60 4.81 7.68
C ALA A 153 -6.93 5.00 6.95
N SER A 154 -6.97 4.65 5.67
CA SER A 154 -8.21 4.68 4.90
C SER A 154 -8.33 3.46 4.00
N THR A 155 -9.56 3.05 3.70
CA THR A 155 -9.81 2.04 2.67
C THR A 155 -9.83 2.72 1.30
N PRO A 156 -8.99 2.28 0.34
CA PRO A 156 -9.00 2.86 -1.00
C PRO A 156 -10.36 2.69 -1.70
N GLU A 157 -10.83 3.75 -2.37
CA GLU A 157 -12.15 3.76 -3.03
C GLU A 157 -12.29 2.75 -4.17
N TRP A 158 -11.15 2.36 -4.78
CA TRP A 158 -11.10 1.39 -5.87
C TRP A 158 -11.17 -0.06 -5.39
N TRP A 159 -11.08 -0.33 -4.08
CA TRP A 159 -11.27 -1.68 -3.57
C TRP A 159 -12.67 -2.21 -3.94
N PRO A 160 -12.80 -3.53 -4.18
CA PRO A 160 -14.10 -4.12 -4.41
C PRO A 160 -15.05 -3.77 -3.27
N LYS A 161 -16.20 -3.19 -3.59
CA LYS A 161 -17.26 -3.01 -2.61
C LYS A 161 -17.76 -4.40 -2.21
N ALA A 162 -17.91 -4.63 -0.91
CA ALA A 162 -18.56 -5.85 -0.45
C ALA A 162 -19.91 -5.95 -1.17
N ALA A 163 -20.21 -7.09 -1.79
CA ALA A 163 -21.54 -7.33 -2.32
C ALA A 163 -22.53 -7.10 -1.18
N ALA A 164 -23.52 -6.23 -1.38
CA ALA A 164 -24.62 -6.10 -0.43
C ALA A 164 -25.19 -7.51 -0.24
N LYS A 165 -25.04 -8.05 0.96
CA LYS A 165 -25.72 -9.28 1.34
C LYS A 165 -27.20 -9.01 1.52
#